data_AF-A0A1Y4I8P7-F1
#
_entry.id   AF-A0A1Y4I8P7-F1
#
_cell.length_a   1.000
_cell.length_b   1.000
_cell.length_c   1.000
_cell.angle_alpha   90.00
_cell.angle_beta   90.00
_cell.angle_gamma   90.00
#
_symmetry.space_group_name_H-M   'P 1'
#
loop_
_entity.id
_entity.type
_entity.pdbx_description
1 polymer ?
#
loop_
_entity_poly.entity_id
_entity_poly.type
_entity_poly.pdbx_seq_one_letter_code
_entity_poly.pdbx_strand_id
1 'polypeptide(L)'
;MKSTYQIKETKNERSFSYTGDLAEAIEKAKKDLRKEKENPEIPYWIWIKGKAQKQIEAHNRKIERIEAFIRIAEKYLKEERENEKATQERKQDT
;
A
#
# COMPACT_ATOMS: atom_id res chain seq x y z
N MET A 1 -40.01 11.51 -20.40
CA MET A 1 -38.63 11.06 -20.10
C MET A 1 -38.32 11.40 -18.65
N LYS A 2 -37.60 10.56 -17.90
CA LYS A 2 -37.19 10.89 -16.52
C LYS A 2 -36.02 11.89 -16.56
N SER A 3 -36.08 12.94 -15.75
CA SER A 3 -34.99 13.90 -15.63
C SER A 3 -33.77 13.27 -14.98
N THR A 4 -32.58 13.47 -15.55
CA THR A 4 -31.34 12.90 -15.04
C THR A 4 -30.14 13.76 -15.40
N TYR A 5 -29.08 13.64 -14.60
CA TYR A 5 -27.76 14.17 -14.90
C TYR A 5 -26.82 13.05 -15.36
N GLN A 6 -25.76 13.43 -16.07
CA GLN A 6 -24.69 12.56 -16.54
C GLN A 6 -23.36 13.27 -16.34
N ILE A 7 -22.37 12.51 -15.90
CA ILE A 7 -20.99 12.98 -15.74
C ILE A 7 -20.14 12.07 -16.61
N LYS A 8 -19.40 12.65 -17.55
CA LYS A 8 -18.37 11.93 -18.32
C LYS A 8 -17.01 12.41 -17.85
N GLU A 9 -16.20 11.47 -17.38
CA GLU A 9 -14.84 11.72 -16.91
C GLU A 9 -13.83 11.04 -17.83
N THR A 10 -12.83 11.80 -18.23
CA THR A 10 -11.57 11.30 -18.80
C THR A 10 -10.43 11.64 -17.85
N LYS A 11 -9.22 11.19 -18.16
CA LYS A 11 -8.03 11.43 -17.32
C LYS A 11 -7.77 12.92 -17.02
N ASN A 12 -8.12 13.81 -17.95
CA ASN A 12 -7.79 15.25 -17.86
C ASN A 12 -9.02 16.17 -17.90
N GLU A 13 -10.19 15.67 -18.31
CA GLU A 13 -11.37 16.50 -18.52
C GLU A 13 -12.64 15.85 -17.96
N ARG A 14 -13.55 16.71 -17.48
CA ARG A 14 -14.88 16.31 -17.03
C ARG A 14 -15.93 17.14 -17.77
N SER A 15 -16.92 16.47 -18.34
CA SER A 15 -18.08 17.11 -18.97
C SER A 15 -19.36 16.71 -18.26
N PHE A 16 -20.30 17.64 -18.19
CA PHE A 16 -21.58 17.49 -17.51
C PHE A 16 -22.71 17.69 -18.50
N SER A 17 -23.68 16.78 -18.50
CA SER A 17 -24.89 16.90 -19.29
C SER A 17 -26.11 16.50 -18.47
N TYR A 18 -27.29 16.92 -18.91
CA TYR A 18 -28.55 16.51 -18.30
C TYR A 18 -29.59 16.26 -19.38
N THR A 19 -30.65 15.53 -19.02
CA THR A 19 -31.82 15.30 -19.87
C THR A 19 -33.05 15.61 -19.04
N GLY A 20 -34.08 16.21 -19.66
CA GLY A 20 -35.32 16.58 -18.99
C GLY A 20 -35.22 17.92 -18.26
N ASP A 21 -35.93 18.04 -17.15
CA ASP A 21 -35.94 19.26 -16.35
C ASP A 21 -34.66 19.38 -15.50
N LEU A 22 -34.07 20.57 -15.52
CA LEU A 22 -32.81 20.83 -14.84
C LEU A 22 -32.96 20.83 -13.30
N ALA A 23 -34.08 21.33 -12.77
CA ALA A 23 -34.30 21.36 -11.33
C ALA A 23 -34.47 19.95 -10.76
N GLU A 24 -35.25 19.10 -11.43
CA GLU A 24 -35.38 17.69 -11.08
C GLU A 24 -34.03 16.94 -11.18
N ALA A 25 -33.23 17.21 -12.22
CA ALA A 25 -31.90 16.61 -12.36
C ALA A 25 -30.95 17.03 -11.23
N ILE A 26 -31.01 18.29 -10.78
CA ILE A 26 -30.25 18.80 -9.63
C ILE A 26 -30.70 18.13 -8.33
N GLU A 27 -32.01 17.99 -8.09
CA GLU A 27 -32.53 17.34 -6.89
C GLU A 27 -32.06 15.89 -6.81
N LYS A 28 -32.13 15.16 -7.93
CA LYS A 28 -31.57 13.81 -8.05
C LYS A 28 -30.08 13.79 -7.71
N ALA A 29 -29.28 14.67 -8.31
CA ALA A 29 -27.85 14.76 -8.04
C ALA A 29 -27.53 15.03 -6.55
N LYS A 30 -28.31 15.89 -5.89
CA LYS A 30 -28.17 16.16 -4.44
C LYS A 30 -28.49 14.93 -3.59
N LYS A 31 -29.52 14.16 -3.97
CA LYS A 31 -29.90 12.92 -3.27
C LYS A 31 -28.82 11.85 -3.42
N ASP A 32 -28.30 11.67 -4.63
CA ASP A 32 -27.24 10.70 -4.91
C ASP A 32 -25.93 11.12 -4.20
N LEU A 33 -25.59 12.41 -4.19
CA LEU A 33 -24.45 12.94 -3.43
C LEU A 33 -24.56 12.63 -1.93
N ARG A 34 -25.76 12.77 -1.34
CA ARG A 34 -25.97 12.46 0.08
C ARG A 34 -25.75 10.97 0.35
N LYS A 35 -26.27 10.08 -0.50
CA LYS A 35 -26.06 8.63 -0.37
C LYS A 35 -24.59 8.24 -0.44
N GLU A 36 -23.83 8.83 -1.36
CA GLU A 36 -22.39 8.57 -1.45
C GLU A 36 -21.62 9.06 -0.22
N LYS A 37 -22.00 10.22 0.32
CA LYS A 37 -21.39 10.75 1.57
C LYS A 37 -21.75 9.92 2.80
N GLU A 38 -22.94 9.35 2.84
CA GLU A 38 -23.46 8.54 3.96
C GLU A 38 -23.19 7.04 3.77
N ASN A 39 -22.36 6.66 2.79
CA ASN A 39 -22.12 5.26 2.47
C ASN A 39 -21.49 4.52 3.67
N PRO A 40 -22.21 3.55 4.28
CA PRO A 40 -21.76 2.86 5.50
C PRO A 40 -20.58 1.92 5.27
N GLU A 41 -20.25 1.62 4.01
CA GLU A 41 -19.10 0.78 3.64
C GLU A 41 -17.76 1.53 3.77
N ILE A 42 -17.77 2.87 3.75
CA ILE A 42 -16.53 3.68 3.81
C ILE A 42 -15.70 3.35 5.07
N PRO A 43 -16.26 3.34 6.30
CA PRO A 43 -15.53 2.91 7.50
C PRO A 43 -14.94 1.51 7.40
N TYR A 44 -15.67 0.56 6.80
CA TYR A 44 -15.20 -0.82 6.62
C TYR A 44 -14.00 -0.89 5.69
N TRP A 45 -14.03 -0.19 4.55
CA TRP A 45 -12.89 -0.12 3.63
C TRP A 45 -11.67 0.56 4.25
N ILE A 46 -11.86 1.63 5.02
CA ILE A 46 -10.78 2.28 5.77
C ILE A 46 -10.14 1.29 6.75
N TRP A 47 -10.96 0.50 7.45
CA TRP A 47 -10.47 -0.51 8.39
C TRP A 47 -9.69 -1.62 7.68
N ILE A 48 -10.19 -2.17 6.57
CA ILE A 48 -9.45 -3.17 5.78
C ILE A 48 -8.13 -2.61 5.29
N LYS A 49 -8.14 -1.38 4.73
CA LYS A 49 -6.91 -0.70 4.26
C LYS A 49 -5.89 -0.58 5.40
N GLY A 50 -6.32 -0.11 6.57
CA GLY A 50 -5.45 0.02 7.73
C GLY A 50 -4.91 -1.33 8.22
N LYS A 51 -5.73 -2.38 8.21
CA LYS A 51 -5.32 -3.74 8.56
C LYS A 51 -4.27 -4.28 7.59
N ALA A 52 -4.48 -4.12 6.28
CA ALA A 52 -3.54 -4.54 5.26
C ALA A 52 -2.20 -3.80 5.39
N GLN A 53 -2.23 -2.47 5.57
CA GLN A 53 -1.02 -1.65 5.76
C GLN A 53 -0.19 -2.13 6.96
N LYS A 54 -0.83 -2.39 8.11
CA LYS A 54 -0.14 -2.91 9.31
C LYS A 54 0.52 -4.27 9.07
N GLN A 55 -0.13 -5.16 8.34
CA GLN A 55 0.45 -6.48 8.04
C GLN A 55 1.64 -6.37 7.08
N ILE A 56 1.56 -5.51 6.07
CA ILE A 56 2.68 -5.23 5.17
C ILE A 56 3.87 -4.68 5.96
N GLU A 57 3.63 -3.70 6.85
CA GLU A 57 4.69 -3.11 7.66
C GLU A 57 5.33 -4.13 8.61
N ALA A 58 4.53 -4.97 9.27
CA ALA A 58 5.04 -6.03 10.14
C ALA A 58 5.89 -7.05 9.36
N HIS A 59 5.48 -7.38 8.13
CA HIS A 59 6.24 -8.27 7.26
C HIS A 59 7.56 -7.65 6.83
N ASN A 60 7.57 -6.39 6.40
CA ASN A 60 8.78 -5.67 6.01
C ASN A 60 9.79 -5.57 7.17
N ARG A 61 9.33 -5.25 8.38
CA ARG A 61 10.20 -5.25 9.58
C ARG A 61 10.81 -6.62 9.85
N LYS A 62 10.07 -7.71 9.56
CA LYS A 62 10.59 -9.08 9.70
C LYS A 62 11.68 -9.35 8.66
N ILE A 63 11.48 -8.93 7.41
CA ILE A 63 12.48 -9.01 6.35
C ILE A 63 13.76 -8.29 6.78
N GLU A 64 13.66 -7.01 7.17
CA GLU A 64 14.81 -6.19 7.58
C GLU A 64 15.63 -6.85 8.71
N ARG A 65 14.94 -7.45 9.70
CA ARG A 65 15.60 -8.14 10.81
C ARG A 65 16.35 -9.40 10.34
N ILE A 66 15.76 -10.16 9.42
CA ILE A 66 16.39 -11.36 8.87
C ILE A 66 17.59 -10.96 8.01
N GLU A 67 17.47 -9.95 7.16
CA GLU A 67 18.56 -9.42 6.35
C GLU A 67 19.71 -8.91 7.22
N ALA A 68 19.40 -8.17 8.29
CA ALA A 68 20.40 -7.69 9.24
C ALA A 68 21.13 -8.85 9.92
N PHE A 69 20.41 -9.90 10.32
CA PHE A 69 21.02 -11.09 10.89
C PHE A 69 21.95 -11.80 9.89
N ILE A 70 21.47 -12.06 8.66
CA ILE A 70 22.26 -12.71 7.61
C ILE A 70 23.56 -11.94 7.37
N ARG A 71 23.47 -10.62 7.17
CA ARG A 71 24.64 -9.77 6.93
C ARG A 71 25.68 -9.87 8.06
N ILE A 72 25.21 -9.86 9.31
CA ILE A 72 26.11 -9.97 10.47
C ILE A 72 26.72 -11.38 10.53
N ALA A 73 25.91 -12.42 10.41
CA ALA A 73 26.35 -13.81 10.47
C ALA A 73 27.37 -14.15 9.37
N GLU A 74 27.15 -13.71 8.15
CA GLU A 74 28.08 -13.89 7.03
C GLU A 74 29.42 -13.19 7.28
N LYS A 75 29.40 -11.98 7.84
CA LYS A 75 30.61 -11.25 8.21
C LYS A 75 31.41 -12.03 9.27
N TYR A 76 30.75 -12.48 10.35
CA TYR A 76 31.40 -13.27 11.40
C TYR A 76 31.99 -14.58 10.85
N LEU A 77 31.23 -15.31 10.02
CA LEU A 77 31.70 -16.55 9.41
C LEU A 77 32.93 -16.34 8.52
N LYS A 78 32.98 -15.21 7.81
CA LYS A 78 34.16 -14.84 7.01
C LYS A 78 35.38 -14.58 7.89
N GLU A 79 35.21 -13.79 8.95
CA GLU A 79 36.28 -13.47 9.90
C GLU A 79 36.81 -14.72 10.61
N GLU A 80 35.93 -15.65 11.00
CA GLU A 80 36.29 -16.94 11.61
C GLU A 80 37.17 -17.77 10.67
N ARG A 81 36.75 -17.93 9.40
CA ARG A 81 37.53 -18.66 8.39
C ARG A 81 38.88 -18.02 8.09
N GLU A 82 38.97 -16.69 8.09
CA GLU A 82 40.24 -15.98 7.89
C GLU A 82 41.20 -16.19 9.07
N ASN A 83 40.68 -16.15 10.31
CA ASN A 83 41.45 -16.41 11.52
C ASN A 83 41.95 -17.86 11.61
N GLU A 84 41.12 -18.83 11.23
CA GLU A 84 41.50 -20.24 11.18
C GLU A 84 42.66 -20.47 10.20
N LYS A 85 42.57 -19.90 8.98
CA LYS A 85 43.65 -19.97 7.98
C LYS A 85 44.95 -19.35 8.51
N ALA A 86 44.88 -18.14 9.07
CA ALA A 86 46.04 -17.47 9.63
C ALA A 86 46.67 -18.24 10.81
N THR A 87 45.89 -19.00 11.56
CA THR A 87 46.39 -19.85 12.66
C THR A 87 47.05 -21.12 12.14
N GLN A 88 46.55 -21.69 11.04
CA GLN A 88 47.15 -22.87 10.39
C GLN A 88 48.48 -22.54 9.72
N GLU A 89 48.58 -21.40 9.05
CA GLU A 89 49.83 -20.94 8.40
C GLU A 89 50.96 -20.72 9.42
N ARG A 90 50.68 -20.07 10.56
CA ARG A 90 51.68 -19.87 11.64
C ARG A 90 52.22 -21.16 12.25
N LYS A 91 51.45 -22.26 12.22
CA LYS A 91 51.86 -23.56 12.76
C LYS A 91 52.69 -24.39 11.78
N GLN A 92 52.71 -24.02 10.49
CA GLN A 92 53.54 -24.69 9.48
C GLN A 92 54.96 -24.07 9.39
N ASP A 93 55.12 -22.83 9.88
CA ASP A 93 56.40 -22.11 9.91
C ASP A 93 57.18 -22.27 11.24
N THR A 94 56.72 -23.11 12.17
CA THR A 94 57.39 -23.43 13.45
C THR A 94 57.71 -24.92 13.53
#